data_AF-A0A9D7H0E5-F1
#
_entry.id   AF-A0A9D7H0E5-F1
#
_cell.length_a   1.000
_cell.length_b   1.000
_cell.length_c   1.000
_cell.angle_alpha   90.00
_cell.angle_beta   90.00
_cell.angle_gamma   90.00
#
_symmetry.space_group_name_H-M   'P 1'
#
loop_
_entity.id
_entity.type
_entity.pdbx_description
1 polymer ?
#
loop_
_entity_poly.entity_id
_entity_poly.type
_entity_poly.pdbx_seq_one_letter_code
_entity_poly.pdbx_strand_id
1 'polypeptide(L)'
;MRVIPARSKLTAATTLLVASFLVSACSSSTTGSDVTNSGVSSGTCAAGQACSSCVGSGSCDRTWSGKGCTLACDGTGSCSLTCAQGGCTLTATGGGSAALSCAGGGCTLNCNGTGGCSISECPSGTCSCKQSGAGACAP
;
A
#
# COMPACT_ATOMS: atom_id res chain seq x y z
N MET A 1 -58.31 9.99 36.68
CA MET A 1 -58.63 8.56 36.87
C MET A 1 -59.40 8.08 35.65
N ARG A 2 -58.76 7.33 34.75
CA ARG A 2 -59.45 6.58 33.69
C ARG A 2 -58.83 5.19 33.59
N VAL A 3 -59.73 4.23 33.56
CA VAL A 3 -59.58 2.78 33.70
C VAL A 3 -59.40 2.16 32.31
N ILE A 4 -58.41 1.25 32.19
CA ILE A 4 -58.24 0.06 31.32
C ILE A 4 -58.71 0.14 29.84
N PRO A 5 -57.87 -0.33 28.89
CA PRO A 5 -58.20 -1.63 28.31
C PRO A 5 -57.01 -2.60 28.21
N ALA A 6 -57.24 -3.80 28.74
CA ALA A 6 -56.54 -5.01 28.32
C ALA A 6 -57.15 -5.46 26.99
N ARG A 7 -56.30 -5.85 26.02
CA ARG A 7 -56.62 -6.93 25.07
C ARG A 7 -55.35 -7.37 24.33
N SER A 8 -54.94 -8.57 24.70
CA SER A 8 -54.05 -9.48 24.02
C SER A 8 -54.36 -9.58 22.52
N LYS A 9 -53.30 -9.65 21.70
CA LYS A 9 -53.24 -10.51 20.50
C LYS A 9 -51.77 -10.76 20.17
N LEU A 10 -51.32 -11.90 20.69
CA LEU A 10 -50.16 -12.69 20.25
C LEU A 10 -50.40 -13.18 18.80
N THR A 11 -49.40 -13.85 18.22
CA THR A 11 -49.30 -14.44 16.85
C THR A 11 -49.16 -13.40 15.74
N ALA A 12 -47.94 -13.02 15.29
CA ALA A 12 -46.78 -13.79 14.81
C ALA A 12 -47.05 -14.66 13.57
N ALA A 13 -46.06 -14.68 12.66
CA ALA A 13 -45.94 -15.43 11.41
C ALA A 13 -46.58 -14.73 10.18
N THR A 14 -45.92 -13.73 9.62
CA THR A 14 -44.81 -13.86 8.65
C THR A 14 -45.27 -14.56 7.37
N THR A 15 -45.90 -13.78 6.49
CA THR A 15 -46.30 -14.22 5.15
C THR A 15 -45.43 -13.51 4.12
N LEU A 16 -45.08 -14.28 3.08
CA LEU A 16 -44.53 -13.88 1.79
C LEU A 16 -43.03 -13.61 1.72
N LEU A 17 -42.32 -14.75 1.59
CA LEU A 17 -41.31 -14.95 0.55
C LEU A 17 -41.68 -14.20 -0.74
N VAL A 18 -40.98 -13.11 -1.03
CA VAL A 18 -40.75 -12.68 -2.41
C VAL A 18 -39.25 -12.52 -2.57
N ALA A 19 -38.71 -13.41 -3.40
CA ALA A 19 -37.37 -13.39 -3.89
C ALA A 19 -37.02 -12.01 -4.43
N SER A 20 -35.98 -11.40 -3.87
CA SER A 20 -35.30 -10.26 -4.47
C SER A 20 -33.82 -10.49 -4.23
N PHE A 21 -33.25 -11.29 -5.11
CA PHE A 21 -31.83 -11.36 -5.40
C PHE A 21 -31.37 -9.95 -5.82
N LEU A 22 -31.01 -9.13 -4.84
CA LEU A 22 -30.08 -8.03 -5.07
C LEU A 22 -28.76 -8.49 -4.46
N VAL A 23 -27.97 -9.11 -5.33
CA VAL A 23 -26.52 -9.23 -5.20
C VAL A 23 -26.00 -7.80 -5.10
N SER A 24 -26.05 -7.23 -3.89
CA SER A 24 -25.42 -5.96 -3.58
C SER A 24 -23.94 -6.27 -3.49
N ALA A 25 -23.29 -6.11 -4.64
CA ALA A 25 -21.88 -6.32 -4.85
C ALA A 25 -21.12 -5.77 -3.65
N CYS A 26 -20.32 -6.62 -3.03
CA CYS A 26 -19.17 -6.15 -2.29
C CYS A 26 -18.38 -5.28 -3.27
N SER A 27 -18.38 -3.98 -3.08
CA SER A 27 -17.24 -3.18 -3.52
C SER A 27 -16.10 -3.53 -2.57
N SER A 28 -15.64 -4.78 -2.68
CA SER A 28 -14.30 -5.17 -2.31
C SER A 28 -13.41 -4.12 -2.92
N SER A 29 -12.71 -3.41 -2.05
CA SER A 29 -11.57 -2.59 -2.40
C SER A 29 -10.83 -3.32 -3.52
N THR A 30 -10.91 -2.79 -4.74
CA THR A 30 -9.99 -3.15 -5.79
C THR A 30 -8.64 -2.59 -5.36
N THR A 31 -7.98 -3.25 -4.41
CA THR A 31 -6.57 -3.57 -4.58
C THR A 31 -6.51 -4.36 -5.88
N GLY A 32 -6.43 -3.62 -6.99
CA GLY A 32 -6.07 -4.14 -8.29
C GLY A 32 -4.69 -4.74 -8.16
N SER A 33 -4.67 -6.01 -7.76
CA SER A 33 -3.57 -6.93 -7.98
C SER A 33 -3.72 -7.49 -9.39
N ASP A 34 -3.79 -6.61 -10.39
CA ASP A 34 -3.45 -7.01 -11.74
C ASP A 34 -1.92 -7.09 -11.78
N VAL A 35 -1.44 -8.25 -11.34
CA VAL A 35 -0.10 -8.76 -11.65
C VAL A 35 -0.13 -9.15 -13.13
N THR A 36 -0.29 -8.17 -14.02
CA THR A 36 0.16 -8.25 -15.40
C THR A 36 1.43 -7.42 -15.49
N ASN A 37 2.53 -8.11 -15.16
CA ASN A 37 3.81 -8.01 -15.83
C ASN A 37 3.80 -7.03 -17.03
N SER A 38 4.63 -5.98 -16.95
CA SER A 38 4.90 -4.96 -17.98
C SER A 38 3.94 -3.76 -18.04
N GLY A 39 3.87 -2.97 -16.97
CA GLY A 39 3.21 -1.66 -17.00
C GLY A 39 3.29 -0.98 -15.65
N VAL A 40 3.47 0.34 -15.66
CA VAL A 40 3.73 1.17 -14.48
C VAL A 40 2.79 0.83 -13.33
N SER A 41 3.30 0.29 -12.22
CA SER A 41 2.47 -0.12 -11.08
C SER A 41 2.34 1.01 -10.06
N SER A 42 1.30 1.84 -10.21
CA SER A 42 0.99 2.91 -9.27
C SER A 42 -0.13 2.56 -8.30
N GLY A 43 0.06 2.80 -7.00
CA GLY A 43 -0.99 2.60 -6.00
C GLY A 43 -0.60 3.04 -4.59
N THR A 44 -1.60 3.22 -3.75
CA THR A 44 -1.46 3.66 -2.36
C THR A 44 -1.61 2.48 -1.40
N CYS A 45 -0.71 2.37 -0.42
CA CYS A 45 -0.82 1.39 0.66
C CYS A 45 -1.09 2.08 1.99
N ALA A 46 -1.79 1.39 2.90
CA ALA A 46 -2.16 1.92 4.21
C ALA A 46 -0.94 2.01 5.15
N ALA A 47 -0.91 3.00 6.04
CA ALA A 47 0.17 3.20 7.01
C ALA A 47 0.54 1.90 7.75
N GLY A 48 1.83 1.62 7.89
CA GLY A 48 2.31 0.44 8.63
C GLY A 48 2.07 -0.92 7.95
N GLN A 49 1.62 -0.95 6.69
CA GLN A 49 1.52 -2.19 5.92
C GLN A 49 2.73 -2.37 5.00
N ALA A 50 2.94 -3.58 4.51
CA ALA A 50 3.84 -3.85 3.40
C ALA A 50 3.06 -3.74 2.09
N CYS A 51 3.54 -2.94 1.13
CA CYS A 51 2.96 -2.95 -0.21
C CYS A 51 3.32 -4.26 -0.92
N SER A 52 2.48 -4.66 -1.88
CA SER A 52 2.84 -5.67 -2.88
C SER A 52 4.19 -5.31 -3.52
N SER A 53 5.08 -6.30 -3.61
CA SER A 53 6.40 -6.14 -4.19
C SER A 53 6.31 -5.78 -5.67
N CYS A 54 7.20 -4.90 -6.10
CA CYS A 54 7.35 -4.55 -7.50
C CYS A 54 8.18 -5.64 -8.19
N VAL A 55 7.50 -6.57 -8.87
CA VAL A 55 8.10 -7.64 -9.65
C VAL A 55 7.90 -7.38 -11.15
N GLY A 56 8.99 -7.43 -11.92
CA GLY A 56 8.97 -7.19 -13.37
C GLY A 56 10.01 -6.18 -13.85
N SER A 57 10.01 -5.89 -15.15
CA SER A 57 10.94 -4.96 -15.82
C SER A 57 10.38 -3.54 -16.00
N GLY A 58 9.14 -3.29 -15.58
CA GLY A 58 8.47 -1.99 -15.69
C GLY A 58 8.74 -1.05 -14.50
N SER A 59 8.33 0.21 -14.63
CA SER A 59 8.41 1.17 -13.52
C SER A 59 7.37 0.87 -12.43
N CYS A 60 7.70 1.14 -11.17
CA CYS A 60 6.80 0.95 -10.05
C CYS A 60 6.81 2.20 -9.18
N ASP A 61 5.77 3.02 -9.29
CA ASP A 61 5.69 4.32 -8.62
C ASP A 61 4.65 4.26 -7.49
N ARG A 62 5.08 4.20 -6.23
CA ARG A 62 4.21 4.06 -5.07
C ARG A 62 4.23 5.31 -4.21
N THR A 63 3.06 5.78 -3.81
CA THR A 63 2.92 6.93 -2.90
C THR A 63 2.24 6.50 -1.62
N TRP A 64 2.82 6.89 -0.48
CA TRP A 64 2.28 6.57 0.83
C TRP A 64 1.93 7.83 1.60
N SER A 65 0.70 7.84 2.10
CA SER A 65 0.16 8.90 2.97
C SER A 65 0.36 8.61 4.46
N GLY A 66 0.94 7.46 4.82
CA GLY A 66 1.19 7.00 6.19
C GLY A 66 2.66 6.93 6.58
N LYS A 67 2.94 6.66 7.87
CA LYS A 67 4.29 6.36 8.39
C LYS A 67 4.55 4.85 8.42
N GLY A 68 5.82 4.45 8.40
CA GLY A 68 6.22 3.06 8.73
C GLY A 68 6.00 2.05 7.62
N CYS A 69 6.10 2.47 6.36
CA CYS A 69 5.69 1.69 5.20
C CYS A 69 6.85 0.87 4.65
N THR A 70 6.62 -0.34 4.15
CA THR A 70 7.69 -1.16 3.54
C THR A 70 7.36 -1.52 2.09
N LEU A 71 8.29 -1.27 1.17
CA LEU A 71 8.20 -1.67 -0.23
C LEU A 71 9.43 -2.49 -0.63
N ALA A 72 9.20 -3.64 -1.27
CA ALA A 72 10.26 -4.46 -1.87
C ALA A 72 10.23 -4.32 -3.39
N CYS A 73 11.38 -4.03 -3.99
CA CYS A 73 11.58 -3.92 -5.43
C CYS A 73 12.55 -5.02 -5.86
N ASP A 74 11.99 -6.15 -6.28
CA ASP A 74 12.74 -7.32 -6.75
C ASP A 74 12.89 -7.33 -8.29
N GLY A 75 12.16 -6.45 -8.98
CA GLY A 75 12.20 -6.29 -10.43
C GLY A 75 13.48 -5.65 -10.98
N THR A 76 13.69 -5.78 -12.29
CA THR A 76 14.76 -5.09 -13.02
C THR A 76 14.39 -3.69 -13.48
N GLY A 77 13.13 -3.28 -13.28
CA GLY A 77 12.63 -1.95 -13.63
C GLY A 77 12.86 -0.89 -12.54
N SER A 78 12.48 0.35 -12.84
CA SER A 78 12.65 1.49 -11.92
C SER A 78 11.60 1.47 -10.81
N CYS A 79 12.01 1.59 -9.55
CA CYS A 79 11.12 1.65 -8.39
C CYS A 79 11.18 3.05 -7.78
N SER A 80 10.05 3.74 -7.66
CA SER A 80 9.95 5.04 -7.01
C SER A 80 8.99 4.94 -5.83
N LEU A 81 9.40 5.41 -4.66
CA LEU A 81 8.60 5.45 -3.45
C LEU A 81 8.56 6.87 -2.88
N THR A 82 7.37 7.41 -2.73
CA THR A 82 7.15 8.69 -2.05
C THR A 82 6.59 8.46 -0.65
N CYS A 83 7.33 8.92 0.36
CA CYS A 83 7.01 8.81 1.78
C CYS A 83 6.97 10.20 2.43
N ALA A 84 5.82 10.87 2.32
CA ALA A 84 5.67 12.24 2.84
C ALA A 84 5.75 12.31 4.37
N GLN A 85 5.25 11.29 5.08
CA GLN A 85 5.17 11.29 6.54
C GLN A 85 6.44 10.76 7.24
N GLY A 86 7.36 10.14 6.49
CA GLY A 86 8.58 9.55 7.02
C GLY A 86 8.46 8.13 7.57
N GLY A 87 9.59 7.53 7.93
CA GLY A 87 9.66 6.18 8.50
C GLY A 87 9.46 5.04 7.48
N CYS A 88 9.55 5.31 6.18
CA CYS A 88 9.39 4.26 5.17
C CYS A 88 10.68 3.48 4.92
N THR A 89 10.54 2.20 4.57
CA THR A 89 11.62 1.30 4.20
C THR A 89 11.46 0.88 2.75
N LEU A 90 12.41 1.23 1.88
CA LEU A 90 12.49 0.72 0.53
C LEU A 90 13.61 -0.32 0.47
N THR A 91 13.29 -1.54 0.06
CA THR A 91 14.29 -2.60 -0.17
C THR A 91 14.37 -2.88 -1.66
N ALA A 92 15.49 -2.51 -2.29
CA ALA A 92 15.79 -2.77 -3.68
C ALA A 92 16.78 -3.94 -3.79
N THR A 93 16.28 -5.10 -4.19
CA THR A 93 17.02 -6.36 -4.39
C THR A 93 17.22 -6.67 -5.87
N GLY A 94 16.38 -6.10 -6.74
CA GLY A 94 16.47 -6.28 -8.18
C GLY A 94 17.58 -5.48 -8.85
N GLY A 95 17.72 -5.64 -10.17
CA GLY A 95 18.75 -4.97 -10.97
C GLY A 95 18.40 -3.54 -11.40
N GLY A 96 17.20 -3.06 -11.09
CA GLY A 96 16.69 -1.76 -11.53
C GLY A 96 17.00 -0.60 -10.57
N SER A 97 16.75 0.62 -11.03
CA SER A 97 16.99 1.83 -10.22
C SER A 97 15.91 2.02 -9.16
N ALA A 98 16.30 2.40 -7.94
CA ALA A 98 15.39 2.68 -6.83
C ALA A 98 15.48 4.13 -6.36
N ALA A 99 14.37 4.84 -6.31
CA ALA A 99 14.24 6.21 -5.84
C ALA A 99 13.31 6.28 -4.63
N LEU A 100 13.74 6.94 -3.55
CA LEU A 100 12.96 7.12 -2.33
C LEU A 100 12.87 8.60 -1.97
N SER A 101 11.70 9.22 -2.08
CA SER A 101 11.43 10.55 -1.52
C SER A 101 10.98 10.43 -0.07
N CYS A 102 11.69 11.04 0.87
CA CYS A 102 11.42 10.95 2.30
C CYS A 102 11.31 12.33 2.99
N ALA A 103 10.31 13.13 2.62
CA ALA A 103 10.09 14.45 3.21
C ALA A 103 9.94 14.43 4.75
N GLY A 104 9.33 13.40 5.32
CA GLY A 104 9.08 13.29 6.76
C GLY A 104 10.25 12.76 7.59
N GLY A 105 11.37 12.37 6.95
CA GLY A 105 12.54 11.83 7.62
C GLY A 105 12.40 10.39 8.15
N GLY A 106 13.50 9.83 8.66
CA GLY A 106 13.48 8.49 9.27
C GLY A 106 13.32 7.33 8.28
N CYS A 107 13.48 7.57 6.96
CA CYS A 107 13.37 6.50 6.00
C CYS A 107 14.64 5.66 5.89
N THR A 108 14.46 4.39 5.54
CA THR A 108 15.54 3.43 5.29
C THR A 108 15.52 3.00 3.83
N LEU A 109 16.61 3.22 3.11
CA LEU A 109 16.80 2.74 1.75
C LEU A 109 17.82 1.60 1.77
N ASN A 110 17.38 0.38 1.47
CA ASN A 110 18.19 -0.83 1.50
C ASN A 110 18.45 -1.32 0.07
N CYS A 111 19.66 -1.12 -0.41
CA CYS A 111 20.04 -1.41 -1.79
C CYS A 111 20.96 -2.61 -1.85
N ASN A 112 20.33 -3.76 -2.05
CA ASN A 112 20.96 -5.07 -2.08
C ASN A 112 21.18 -5.55 -3.53
N GLY A 113 20.49 -4.95 -4.49
CA GLY A 113 20.62 -5.24 -5.91
C GLY A 113 21.83 -4.60 -6.60
N THR A 114 21.95 -4.84 -7.89
CA THR A 114 23.00 -4.23 -8.74
C THR A 114 22.61 -2.86 -9.29
N GLY A 115 21.34 -2.48 -9.16
CA GLY A 115 20.80 -1.21 -9.65
C GLY A 115 21.16 0.00 -8.78
N GLY A 116 21.06 1.20 -9.36
CA GLY A 116 21.35 2.45 -8.67
C GLY A 116 20.25 2.85 -7.70
N CYS A 117 20.62 3.40 -6.54
CA CYS A 117 19.70 3.83 -5.51
C CYS A 117 19.87 5.31 -5.17
N SER A 118 18.76 5.99 -4.94
CA SER A 118 18.77 7.40 -4.61
C SER A 118 17.70 7.69 -3.59
N ILE A 119 18.06 8.38 -2.52
CA ILE A 119 17.11 8.94 -1.58
C ILE A 119 17.10 10.46 -1.74
N SER A 120 15.91 11.04 -1.76
CA SER A 120 15.71 12.48 -1.97
C SER A 120 14.71 13.01 -0.95
N GLU A 121 14.64 14.35 -0.84
CA GLU A 121 13.78 15.05 0.12
C GLU A 121 14.02 14.64 1.58
N CYS A 122 15.18 14.08 1.90
CA CYS A 122 15.47 13.66 3.27
C CYS A 122 15.91 14.84 4.13
N PRO A 123 15.25 15.13 5.28
CA PRO A 123 15.78 16.06 6.26
C PRO A 123 17.09 15.53 6.84
N SER A 124 18.12 16.39 6.85
CA SER A 124 19.53 16.06 7.07
C SER A 124 19.74 15.13 8.27
N GLY A 125 20.33 13.95 8.02
CA GLY A 125 20.75 13.00 9.06
C GLY A 125 19.66 12.06 9.58
N THR A 126 18.43 12.13 9.07
CA THR A 126 17.35 11.25 9.55
C THR A 126 17.13 10.01 8.69
N CYS A 127 17.58 10.01 7.43
CA CYS A 127 17.45 8.84 6.57
C CYS A 127 18.71 8.01 6.58
N SER A 128 18.50 6.70 6.53
CA SER A 128 19.57 5.70 6.46
C SER A 128 19.57 5.12 5.06
N CYS A 129 20.69 5.23 4.35
CA CYS A 129 20.91 4.39 3.19
C CYS A 129 21.90 3.28 3.49
N LYS A 130 21.46 2.04 3.32
CA LYS A 130 22.26 0.84 3.46
C LYS A 130 22.44 0.24 2.08
N GLN A 131 23.65 0.33 1.56
CA GLN A 131 24.01 -0.35 0.33
C GLN A 131 24.76 -1.64 0.66
N SER A 132 24.23 -2.76 0.21
CA SER A 132 24.88 -4.08 0.29
C SER A 132 25.17 -4.68 -1.09
N GLY A 133 24.53 -4.17 -2.15
CA GLY A 133 24.79 -4.56 -3.53
C GLY A 133 25.76 -3.63 -4.27
N ALA A 134 25.91 -3.87 -5.58
CA ALA A 134 26.87 -3.17 -6.45
C ALA A 134 26.40 -1.77 -6.92
N GLY A 135 25.21 -1.33 -6.52
CA GLY A 135 24.66 -0.02 -6.86
C GLY A 135 25.45 1.17 -6.29
N ALA A 136 24.92 2.38 -6.42
CA ALA A 136 25.36 3.56 -5.67
C ALA A 136 24.18 4.02 -4.82
N CYS A 137 24.43 4.50 -3.60
CA CYS A 137 23.42 5.20 -2.83
C CYS A 137 23.80 6.65 -2.58
N ALA A 138 23.01 7.56 -3.15
CA ALA A 138 23.15 9.00 -2.94
C ALA A 138 22.09 9.49 -1.95
N PRO A 139 22.48 10.10 -0.81
CA PRO A 139 21.59 10.86 0.08
C PRO A 139 21.26 12.26 -0.43
#